data_AF-A0A524KAZ6-F1
#
_entry.id   AF-A0A524KAZ6-F1
#
_cell.length_a   1.000
_cell.length_b   1.000
_cell.length_c   1.000
_cell.angle_alpha   90.00
_cell.angle_beta   90.00
_cell.angle_gamma   90.00
#
_symmetry.space_group_name_H-M   'P 1'
#
loop_
_entity.id
_entity.type
_entity.pdbx_description
1 polymer ?
#
loop_
_entity_poly.entity_id
_entity_poly.type
_entity_poly.pdbx_seq_one_letter_code
_entity_poly.pdbx_strand_id
1 'polypeptide(L)'
;MKKIVTALTLLALVFATVSVSAQVTAKDGFYFSEAKAYSSSGWKEQVVIEVKGGKIVSVNWNGINYLGVPDKKTYAAAGGYGMAKAAKQGEWHVQAARAEAELIRLQDPAKIAIKSDGKTDAISGVTMTVKEFVDLAKVALSSAPVAKGTYKNSGWFFAKAPEFDKSGYAATALITIVNGRIVSANWNALNKAGGDSKVVRSIKGTYKMNAKQGEFHVQATRVEAKLIEVQDPAKITLKADGKTDAVSGVSITVNEFIAVAIEALKKAK
;
A
#
# COMPACT_ATOMS: atom_id res chain seq x y z
N MET A 1 -44.22 1.70 -73.80
CA MET A 1 -44.47 2.14 -72.40
C MET A 1 -45.00 0.91 -71.66
N LYS A 2 -44.44 0.31 -70.61
CA LYS A 2 -43.55 0.72 -69.52
C LYS A 2 -42.66 -0.48 -69.17
N LYS A 3 -41.36 -0.28 -68.91
CA LYS A 3 -40.50 -1.32 -68.33
C LYS A 3 -40.61 -1.24 -66.81
N ILE A 4 -40.97 -2.36 -66.18
CA ILE A 4 -40.95 -2.54 -64.72
C ILE A 4 -39.50 -2.79 -64.33
N VAL A 5 -38.92 -1.91 -63.51
CA VAL A 5 -37.62 -2.13 -62.87
C VAL A 5 -37.89 -2.27 -61.38
N THR A 6 -37.75 -3.51 -60.91
CA THR A 6 -37.79 -3.88 -59.50
C THR A 6 -36.46 -3.49 -58.87
N ALA A 7 -36.46 -2.48 -57.99
CA ALA A 7 -35.29 -2.13 -57.19
C ALA A 7 -35.31 -2.94 -55.89
N LEU A 8 -34.38 -3.89 -55.77
CA LEU A 8 -34.13 -4.67 -54.57
C LEU A 8 -33.12 -3.90 -53.70
N THR A 9 -33.60 -3.13 -52.73
CA THR A 9 -32.74 -2.46 -51.75
C THR A 9 -32.29 -3.46 -50.68
N LEU A 10 -31.02 -3.84 -50.73
CA LEU A 10 -30.34 -4.66 -49.74
C LEU A 10 -30.10 -3.82 -48.47
N LEU A 11 -30.81 -4.12 -47.38
CA LEU A 11 -30.59 -3.51 -46.06
C LEU A 11 -29.47 -4.27 -45.35
N ALA A 12 -28.25 -3.73 -45.37
CA ALA A 12 -27.14 -4.24 -44.58
C ALA A 12 -27.32 -3.82 -43.10
N LEU A 13 -27.81 -4.75 -42.26
CA LEU A 13 -27.82 -4.59 -40.81
C LEU A 13 -26.38 -4.73 -40.28
N VAL A 14 -25.75 -3.62 -39.93
CA VAL A 14 -24.49 -3.61 -39.17
C VAL A 14 -24.84 -3.91 -37.71
N PHE A 15 -24.65 -5.16 -37.29
CA PHE A 15 -24.63 -5.52 -35.87
C PHE A 15 -23.34 -5.00 -35.24
N ALA A 16 -23.37 -3.77 -34.71
CA ALA A 16 -22.38 -3.34 -33.74
C ALA A 16 -22.64 -4.10 -32.43
N THR A 17 -21.91 -5.19 -32.22
CA THR A 17 -21.85 -5.86 -30.93
C THR A 17 -21.17 -4.93 -29.94
N VAL A 18 -21.97 -4.08 -29.28
CA VAL A 18 -21.53 -3.39 -28.07
C VAL A 18 -21.28 -4.48 -27.04
N SER A 19 -20.03 -4.91 -26.95
CA SER A 19 -19.57 -5.75 -25.87
C SER A 19 -19.79 -4.94 -24.59
N VAL A 20 -20.88 -5.23 -23.87
CA VAL A 20 -21.11 -4.76 -22.51
C VAL A 20 -20.03 -5.40 -21.66
N SER A 21 -18.85 -4.79 -21.70
CA SER A 21 -17.73 -5.18 -20.86
C SER A 21 -18.16 -4.87 -19.44
N ALA A 22 -18.01 -5.83 -18.53
CA ALA A 22 -18.39 -5.68 -17.13
C ALA A 22 -17.75 -4.39 -16.58
N GLN A 23 -18.56 -3.35 -16.40
CA GLN A 23 -18.14 -2.10 -15.80
C GLN A 23 -18.16 -2.26 -14.29
N VAL A 24 -17.11 -1.77 -13.64
CA VAL A 24 -17.09 -1.57 -12.20
C VAL A 24 -18.04 -0.41 -11.90
N THR A 25 -18.81 -0.50 -10.82
CA THR A 25 -19.71 0.60 -10.40
C THR A 25 -18.96 1.82 -9.84
N ALA A 26 -17.67 1.64 -9.51
CA ALA A 26 -16.80 2.68 -8.99
C ALA A 26 -16.54 3.78 -10.04
N LYS A 27 -16.46 5.02 -9.57
CA LYS A 27 -16.07 6.17 -10.42
C LYS A 27 -14.60 6.08 -10.84
N ASP A 28 -14.23 6.81 -11.88
CA ASP A 28 -12.82 6.95 -12.24
C ASP A 28 -12.02 7.57 -11.09
N GLY A 29 -10.82 7.04 -10.84
CA GLY A 29 -9.94 7.49 -9.77
C GLY A 29 -9.08 6.37 -9.18
N PHE A 30 -8.33 6.73 -8.13
CA PHE A 30 -7.52 5.78 -7.37
C PHE A 30 -8.23 5.43 -6.07
N TYR A 31 -8.26 4.15 -5.73
CA TYR A 31 -8.86 3.60 -4.53
C TYR A 31 -7.78 2.96 -3.68
N PHE A 32 -7.86 3.13 -2.37
CA PHE A 32 -6.87 2.63 -1.44
C PHE A 32 -7.55 1.94 -0.27
N SER A 33 -6.96 0.84 0.18
CA SER A 33 -7.25 0.23 1.46
C SER A 33 -5.97 -0.29 2.10
N GLU A 34 -5.99 -0.35 3.43
CA GLU A 34 -4.92 -0.87 4.26
C GLU A 34 -5.54 -1.79 5.31
N ALA A 35 -4.89 -2.92 5.60
CA ALA A 35 -5.29 -3.80 6.67
C ALA A 35 -5.31 -3.06 8.01
N LYS A 36 -6.26 -3.36 8.88
CA LYS A 36 -6.42 -2.65 10.18
C LYS A 36 -5.29 -2.95 11.17
N ALA A 37 -4.61 -4.08 11.01
CA ALA A 37 -3.57 -4.55 11.90
C ALA A 37 -2.44 -5.23 11.12
N TYR A 38 -1.26 -5.28 11.72
CA TYR A 38 -0.18 -6.12 11.22
C TYR A 38 -0.54 -7.60 11.43
N SER A 39 -0.28 -8.42 10.42
CA SER A 39 -0.31 -9.88 10.55
C SER A 39 0.80 -10.36 11.50
N SER A 40 0.73 -11.63 11.91
CA SER A 40 1.79 -12.27 12.72
C SER A 40 3.16 -12.27 12.03
N SER A 41 3.18 -12.20 10.70
CA SER A 41 4.41 -12.07 9.90
C SER A 41 5.04 -10.68 9.94
N GLY A 42 4.33 -9.70 10.50
CA GLY A 42 4.79 -8.32 10.61
C GLY A 42 4.48 -7.41 9.44
N TRP A 43 3.69 -7.90 8.49
CA TRP A 43 3.23 -7.16 7.34
C TRP A 43 1.78 -6.69 7.55
N LYS A 44 1.50 -5.46 7.13
CA LYS A 44 0.17 -4.87 7.05
C LYS A 44 -0.10 -4.57 5.57
N GLU A 45 -0.95 -5.39 4.97
CA GLU A 45 -1.19 -5.35 3.53
C GLU A 45 -1.92 -4.06 3.11
N GLN A 46 -1.68 -3.64 1.88
CA GLN A 46 -2.24 -2.46 1.25
C GLN A 46 -2.63 -2.81 -0.19
N VAL A 47 -3.76 -2.28 -0.65
CA VAL A 47 -4.22 -2.44 -2.04
C VAL A 47 -4.54 -1.08 -2.63
N VAL A 48 -3.91 -0.78 -3.77
CA VAL A 48 -4.22 0.38 -4.61
C VAL A 48 -4.88 -0.09 -5.89
N ILE A 49 -6.02 0.49 -6.27
CA ILE A 49 -6.73 0.17 -7.51
C ILE A 49 -6.97 1.46 -8.29
N GLU A 50 -6.67 1.47 -9.58
CA GLU A 50 -7.05 2.56 -10.49
C GLU A 50 -8.25 2.13 -11.33
N VAL A 51 -9.30 2.95 -11.32
CA VAL A 51 -10.45 2.82 -12.20
C VAL A 51 -10.41 3.93 -13.24
N LYS A 52 -10.55 3.57 -14.52
CA LYS A 52 -10.60 4.50 -15.65
C LYS A 52 -11.58 4.01 -16.71
N GLY A 53 -12.49 4.89 -17.15
CA GLY A 53 -13.59 4.51 -18.03
C GLY A 53 -14.52 3.46 -17.43
N GLY A 54 -14.68 3.44 -16.10
CA GLY A 54 -15.45 2.42 -15.38
C GLY A 54 -14.82 1.02 -15.40
N LYS A 55 -13.51 0.91 -15.64
CA LYS A 55 -12.76 -0.36 -15.62
C LYS A 55 -11.58 -0.28 -14.65
N ILE A 56 -11.32 -1.38 -13.94
CA ILE A 56 -10.05 -1.59 -13.24
C ILE A 56 -8.93 -1.65 -14.29
N VAL A 57 -8.04 -0.65 -14.28
CA VAL A 57 -6.90 -0.59 -15.22
C VAL A 57 -5.57 -0.88 -14.53
N SER A 58 -5.52 -0.78 -13.20
CA SER A 58 -4.33 -1.08 -12.40
C SER A 58 -4.73 -1.61 -11.03
N VAL A 59 -3.96 -2.57 -10.53
CA VAL A 59 -4.07 -3.10 -9.17
C VAL A 59 -2.65 -3.27 -8.64
N ASN A 60 -2.39 -2.79 -7.42
CA ASN A 60 -1.12 -2.98 -6.75
C ASN A 60 -1.36 -3.44 -5.31
N TRP A 61 -1.11 -4.72 -5.06
CA TRP A 61 -1.10 -5.35 -3.75
C TRP A 61 0.31 -5.31 -3.17
N ASN A 62 0.47 -4.62 -2.05
CA ASN A 62 1.74 -4.43 -1.37
C ASN A 62 1.52 -4.44 0.14
N GLY A 63 2.49 -3.98 0.92
CA GLY A 63 2.30 -3.82 2.36
C GLY A 63 3.42 -3.05 3.04
N ILE A 64 3.09 -2.46 4.18
CA ILE A 64 4.06 -1.88 5.11
C ILE A 64 4.37 -2.88 6.23
N ASN A 65 5.40 -2.62 7.02
CA ASN A 65 5.87 -3.57 8.03
C ASN A 65 6.33 -2.87 9.31
N TYR A 66 6.38 -3.62 10.41
CA TYR A 66 7.08 -3.17 11.62
C TYR A 66 8.55 -3.61 11.67
N LEU A 67 9.09 -4.21 10.61
CA LEU A 67 10.47 -4.72 10.55
C LEU A 67 11.48 -3.59 10.30
N GLY A 68 11.02 -2.42 9.86
CA GLY A 68 11.85 -1.24 9.58
C GLY A 68 12.55 -1.32 8.23
N VAL A 69 12.02 -2.12 7.30
CA VAL A 69 12.55 -2.35 5.94
C VAL A 69 11.61 -1.75 4.88
N PRO A 70 11.99 -1.71 3.59
CA PRO A 70 11.10 -1.27 2.51
C PRO A 70 9.76 -2.01 2.45
N ASP A 71 8.87 -1.54 1.57
CA ASP A 71 7.58 -2.19 1.33
C ASP A 71 7.74 -3.65 0.88
N LYS A 72 6.64 -4.41 0.99
CA LYS A 72 6.64 -5.86 0.83
C LYS A 72 7.14 -6.30 -0.53
N LYS A 73 6.72 -5.63 -1.61
CA LYS A 73 7.17 -5.95 -2.96
C LYS A 73 8.67 -5.72 -3.10
N THR A 74 9.17 -4.55 -2.71
CA THR A 74 10.61 -4.25 -2.79
C THR A 74 11.44 -5.19 -1.91
N TYR A 75 11.01 -5.44 -0.68
CA TYR A 75 11.70 -6.34 0.24
C TYR A 75 11.70 -7.80 -0.26
N ALA A 76 10.57 -8.27 -0.80
CA ALA A 76 10.47 -9.58 -1.39
C ALA A 76 11.33 -9.70 -2.65
N ALA A 77 11.29 -8.72 -3.55
CA ALA A 77 12.13 -8.71 -4.77
C ALA A 77 13.63 -8.74 -4.47
N ALA A 78 14.05 -8.14 -3.35
CA ALA A 78 15.42 -8.23 -2.85
C ALA A 78 15.75 -9.58 -2.14
N GLY A 79 14.81 -10.54 -2.11
CA GLY A 79 14.98 -11.84 -1.46
C GLY A 79 14.82 -11.83 0.06
N GLY A 80 14.46 -10.68 0.65
CA GLY A 80 14.31 -10.52 2.10
C GLY A 80 13.11 -11.28 2.69
N TYR A 81 12.04 -11.46 1.91
CA TYR A 81 10.84 -12.18 2.37
C TYR A 81 11.05 -13.70 2.38
N GLY A 82 11.80 -14.24 1.41
CA GLY A 82 12.27 -15.62 1.39
C GLY A 82 11.24 -16.69 1.00
N MET A 83 10.09 -16.31 0.43
CA MET A 83 9.09 -17.28 -0.02
C MET A 83 9.61 -18.16 -1.16
N ALA A 84 10.49 -17.64 -2.02
CA ALA A 84 11.09 -18.43 -3.11
C ALA A 84 11.91 -19.62 -2.62
N LYS A 85 12.35 -19.61 -1.35
CA LYS A 85 13.06 -20.75 -0.74
C LYS A 85 12.14 -21.93 -0.41
N ALA A 86 10.85 -21.66 -0.21
CA ALA A 86 9.85 -22.65 0.19
C ALA A 86 8.81 -22.94 -0.90
N ALA A 87 8.61 -22.01 -1.83
CA ALA A 87 7.59 -22.12 -2.88
C ALA A 87 8.22 -22.17 -4.27
N LYS A 88 7.88 -23.22 -5.04
CA LYS A 88 8.29 -23.36 -6.45
C LYS A 88 7.75 -22.26 -7.37
N GLN A 89 6.69 -21.57 -6.94
CA GLN A 89 6.00 -20.56 -7.75
C GLN A 89 6.64 -19.17 -7.68
N GLY A 90 7.81 -19.08 -7.04
CA GLY A 90 8.57 -17.85 -6.91
C GLY A 90 8.23 -17.07 -5.66
N GLU A 91 8.90 -15.93 -5.55
CA GLU A 91 8.82 -15.03 -4.41
C GLU A 91 7.45 -14.34 -4.30
N TRP A 92 7.16 -13.75 -3.14
CA TRP A 92 5.82 -13.20 -2.86
C TRP A 92 5.34 -12.21 -3.94
N HIS A 93 6.19 -11.28 -4.36
CA HIS A 93 5.83 -10.25 -5.35
C HIS A 93 5.46 -10.83 -6.73
N VAL A 94 6.05 -11.98 -7.12
CA VAL A 94 5.74 -12.65 -8.39
C VAL A 94 4.33 -13.22 -8.36
N GLN A 95 3.97 -13.87 -7.26
CA GLN A 95 2.64 -14.43 -7.08
C GLN A 95 1.58 -13.33 -6.86
N ALA A 96 1.92 -12.24 -6.16
CA ALA A 96 1.05 -11.07 -6.02
C ALA A 96 0.68 -10.45 -7.38
N ALA A 97 1.65 -10.34 -8.30
CA ALA A 97 1.40 -9.85 -9.66
C ALA A 97 0.40 -10.72 -10.44
N ARG A 98 0.38 -12.04 -10.21
CA ARG A 98 -0.62 -12.96 -10.81
C ARG A 98 -2.01 -12.69 -10.24
N ALA A 99 -2.12 -12.47 -8.94
CA ALA A 99 -3.39 -12.13 -8.30
C ALA A 99 -3.94 -10.76 -8.76
N GLU A 100 -3.06 -9.78 -8.93
CA GLU A 100 -3.39 -8.46 -9.48
C GLU A 100 -3.91 -8.55 -10.91
N ALA A 101 -3.20 -9.28 -11.78
CA ALA A 101 -3.61 -9.51 -13.17
C ALA A 101 -4.97 -10.20 -13.26
N GLU A 102 -5.24 -11.15 -12.37
CA GLU A 102 -6.54 -11.81 -12.34
C GLU A 102 -7.67 -10.86 -11.91
N LEU A 103 -7.45 -10.00 -10.91
CA LEU A 103 -8.44 -9.00 -10.53
C LEU A 103 -8.72 -8.02 -11.68
N ILE A 104 -7.68 -7.57 -12.39
CA ILE A 104 -7.83 -6.75 -13.60
C ILE A 104 -8.64 -7.52 -14.65
N ARG A 105 -8.40 -8.82 -14.85
CA ARG A 105 -9.15 -9.62 -15.83
C ARG A 105 -10.63 -9.77 -15.46
N LEU A 106 -10.92 -10.03 -14.19
CA LEU A 106 -12.28 -10.30 -13.70
C LEU A 106 -13.13 -9.05 -13.48
N GLN A 107 -12.48 -7.89 -13.30
CA GLN A 107 -13.10 -6.58 -13.03
C GLN A 107 -13.95 -6.54 -11.74
N ASP A 108 -13.86 -7.57 -10.90
CA ASP A 108 -14.65 -7.70 -9.68
C ASP A 108 -13.94 -8.65 -8.70
N PRO A 109 -13.54 -8.17 -7.51
CA PRO A 109 -12.87 -9.02 -6.52
C PRO A 109 -13.77 -10.13 -5.96
N ALA A 110 -15.10 -10.02 -6.03
CA ALA A 110 -16.00 -11.07 -5.60
C ALA A 110 -15.96 -12.32 -6.51
N LYS A 111 -15.45 -12.19 -7.75
CA LYS A 111 -15.31 -13.30 -8.69
C LYS A 111 -14.07 -14.17 -8.44
N ILE A 112 -13.12 -13.72 -7.61
CA ILE A 112 -11.99 -14.55 -7.19
C ILE A 112 -12.49 -15.51 -6.11
N ALA A 113 -12.67 -16.78 -6.46
CA ALA A 113 -13.12 -17.80 -5.53
C ALA A 113 -12.08 -18.04 -4.43
N ILE A 114 -12.50 -17.95 -3.17
CA ILE A 114 -11.65 -18.15 -1.99
C ILE A 114 -12.08 -19.41 -1.25
N LYS A 115 -11.12 -20.28 -0.95
CA LYS A 115 -11.29 -21.48 -0.12
C LYS A 115 -11.34 -21.12 1.36
N SER A 116 -11.76 -22.08 2.19
CA SER A 116 -11.82 -21.92 3.65
C SER A 116 -10.45 -21.62 4.29
N ASP A 117 -9.36 -22.07 3.69
CA ASP A 117 -7.97 -21.77 4.11
C ASP A 117 -7.47 -20.39 3.63
N GLY A 118 -8.33 -19.63 2.95
CA GLY A 118 -8.03 -18.30 2.40
C GLY A 118 -7.19 -18.30 1.12
N LYS A 119 -6.90 -19.46 0.54
CA LYS A 119 -6.22 -19.59 -0.77
C LYS A 119 -7.25 -19.64 -1.91
N THR A 120 -6.75 -19.75 -3.13
CA THR A 120 -7.55 -19.93 -4.34
C THR A 120 -6.88 -20.92 -5.28
N ASP A 121 -7.68 -21.70 -6.01
CA ASP A 121 -7.20 -22.51 -7.14
C ASP A 121 -7.54 -21.84 -8.50
N ALA A 122 -8.24 -20.70 -8.47
CA ALA A 122 -8.63 -19.97 -9.67
C ALA A 122 -7.47 -19.25 -10.35
N ILE A 123 -6.35 -19.06 -9.65
CA ILE A 123 -5.20 -18.29 -10.12
C ILE A 123 -3.98 -19.21 -10.22
N SER A 124 -3.65 -19.59 -11.46
CA SER A 124 -2.48 -20.44 -11.71
C SER A 124 -1.20 -19.81 -11.18
N GLY A 125 -0.38 -20.62 -10.50
CA GLY A 125 0.90 -20.17 -9.93
C GLY A 125 0.77 -19.32 -8.66
N VAL A 126 -0.40 -19.24 -8.03
CA VAL A 126 -0.56 -18.58 -6.72
C VAL A 126 -0.77 -19.64 -5.64
N THR A 127 0.15 -19.68 -4.67
CA THR A 127 0.15 -20.67 -3.57
C THR A 127 -0.03 -20.05 -2.19
N MET A 128 0.11 -18.72 -2.11
CA MET A 128 -0.15 -17.94 -0.90
C MET A 128 -1.64 -17.74 -0.64
N THR A 129 -1.98 -17.42 0.60
CA THR A 129 -3.30 -16.90 0.98
C THR A 129 -3.55 -15.59 0.24
N VAL A 130 -4.70 -15.48 -0.43
CA VAL A 130 -5.15 -14.30 -1.20
C VAL A 130 -6.42 -13.67 -0.64
N LYS A 131 -7.02 -14.26 0.41
CA LYS A 131 -8.24 -13.75 1.03
C LYS A 131 -8.12 -12.28 1.46
N GLU A 132 -7.02 -11.91 2.12
CA GLU A 132 -6.82 -10.53 2.58
C GLU A 132 -6.71 -9.55 1.39
N PHE A 133 -6.04 -9.94 0.29
CA PHE A 133 -6.02 -9.16 -0.94
C PHE A 133 -7.44 -8.92 -1.50
N VAL A 134 -8.25 -9.97 -1.59
CA VAL A 134 -9.63 -9.87 -2.08
C VAL A 134 -10.50 -9.01 -1.17
N ASP A 135 -10.37 -9.16 0.14
CA ASP A 135 -11.12 -8.37 1.12
C ASP A 135 -10.72 -6.88 1.06
N LEU A 136 -9.43 -6.59 0.96
CA LEU A 136 -8.92 -5.22 0.80
C LEU A 136 -9.35 -4.61 -0.54
N ALA A 137 -9.32 -5.37 -1.65
CA ALA A 137 -9.80 -4.90 -2.94
C ALA A 137 -11.29 -4.48 -2.88
N LYS A 138 -12.13 -5.25 -2.17
CA LYS A 138 -13.55 -4.91 -1.93
C LYS A 138 -13.69 -3.63 -1.09
N VAL A 139 -12.87 -3.48 -0.05
CA VAL A 139 -12.87 -2.27 0.79
C VAL A 139 -12.42 -1.05 -0.02
N ALA A 140 -11.37 -1.18 -0.83
CA ALA A 140 -10.88 -0.10 -1.68
C ALA A 140 -11.98 0.36 -2.65
N LEU A 141 -12.58 -0.56 -3.42
CA LEU A 141 -13.61 -0.22 -4.42
C LEU A 141 -14.94 0.28 -3.82
N SER A 142 -15.23 -0.01 -2.54
CA SER A 142 -16.40 0.52 -1.83
C SER A 142 -16.14 1.85 -1.11
N SER A 143 -14.87 2.28 -1.04
CA SER A 143 -14.48 3.56 -0.43
C SER A 143 -14.56 4.71 -1.43
N ALA A 144 -14.52 5.95 -0.94
CA ALA A 144 -14.34 7.10 -1.82
C ALA A 144 -12.96 7.06 -2.51
N PRO A 145 -12.84 7.52 -3.77
CA PRO A 145 -11.54 7.63 -4.42
C PRO A 145 -10.65 8.60 -3.65
N VAL A 146 -9.36 8.28 -3.58
CA VAL A 146 -8.33 9.12 -2.98
C VAL A 146 -8.28 10.44 -3.74
N ALA A 147 -8.53 11.53 -3.02
CA ALA A 147 -8.46 12.88 -3.58
C ALA A 147 -7.07 13.16 -4.17
N LYS A 148 -7.02 13.98 -5.22
CA LYS A 148 -5.75 14.40 -5.82
C LYS A 148 -4.92 15.19 -4.81
N GLY A 149 -3.62 14.92 -4.74
CA GLY A 149 -2.67 15.63 -3.89
C GLY A 149 -1.57 16.32 -4.68
N THR A 150 -0.51 16.71 -3.97
CA THR A 150 0.58 17.56 -4.47
C THR A 150 1.81 16.79 -4.92
N TYR A 151 1.95 15.52 -4.51
CA TYR A 151 3.08 14.69 -4.93
C TYR A 151 2.88 14.20 -6.38
N LYS A 152 3.96 14.18 -7.17
CA LYS A 152 3.90 13.78 -8.59
C LYS A 152 3.80 12.27 -8.74
N ASN A 153 4.54 11.54 -7.91
CA ASN A 153 4.64 10.09 -8.02
C ASN A 153 3.89 9.41 -6.88
N SER A 154 3.05 8.43 -7.22
CA SER A 154 2.45 7.51 -6.26
C SER A 154 3.36 6.30 -6.07
N GLY A 155 3.26 5.65 -4.91
CA GLY A 155 4.07 4.47 -4.58
C GLY A 155 4.43 4.40 -3.11
N TRP A 156 5.43 3.57 -2.82
CA TRP A 156 5.96 3.32 -1.49
C TRP A 156 7.38 3.86 -1.41
N PHE A 157 7.56 4.86 -0.55
CA PHE A 157 8.81 5.59 -0.46
C PHE A 157 9.50 5.27 0.86
N PHE A 158 10.62 4.56 0.78
CA PHE A 158 11.42 4.18 1.93
C PHE A 158 12.68 5.03 2.04
N ALA A 159 13.02 5.42 3.27
CA ALA A 159 14.33 5.94 3.61
C ALA A 159 14.79 5.42 4.97
N LYS A 160 16.11 5.36 5.13
CA LYS A 160 16.81 4.99 6.35
C LYS A 160 17.85 6.07 6.64
N ALA A 161 18.00 6.45 7.91
CA ALA A 161 19.08 7.31 8.36
C ALA A 161 20.45 6.70 8.00
N PRO A 162 21.39 7.49 7.47
CA PRO A 162 22.69 6.96 7.05
C PRO A 162 23.45 6.38 8.25
N GLU A 163 23.40 7.08 9.38
CA GLU A 163 24.10 6.73 10.61
C GLU A 163 23.17 6.15 11.68
N PHE A 164 23.76 5.38 12.59
CA PHE A 164 23.09 4.96 13.82
C PHE A 164 23.26 6.04 14.91
N ASP A 165 22.22 6.29 15.68
CA ASP A 165 22.24 7.18 16.83
C ASP A 165 23.13 6.63 17.96
N LYS A 166 23.29 7.42 19.03
CA LYS A 166 24.08 7.02 20.22
C LYS A 166 23.53 5.77 20.92
N SER A 167 22.25 5.45 20.72
CA SER A 167 21.59 4.24 21.22
C SER A 167 21.69 3.06 20.25
N GLY A 168 22.39 3.23 19.12
CA GLY A 168 22.60 2.21 18.10
C GLY A 168 21.39 1.97 17.22
N TYR A 169 20.50 2.96 17.04
CA TYR A 169 19.34 2.87 16.15
C TYR A 169 19.47 3.81 14.95
N ALA A 170 19.11 3.33 13.76
CA ALA A 170 18.98 4.16 12.57
C ALA A 170 17.49 4.28 12.21
N ALA A 171 16.94 5.50 12.30
CA ALA A 171 15.54 5.76 11.98
C ALA A 171 15.20 5.35 10.54
N THR A 172 13.97 4.90 10.31
CA THR A 172 13.44 4.59 8.99
C THR A 172 12.03 5.14 8.83
N ALA A 173 11.68 5.51 7.59
CA ALA A 173 10.34 5.90 7.22
C ALA A 173 9.92 5.16 5.95
N LEU A 174 8.70 4.64 5.95
CA LEU A 174 8.01 4.12 4.77
C LEU A 174 6.72 4.90 4.58
N ILE A 175 6.63 5.69 3.51
CA ILE A 175 5.49 6.57 3.22
C ILE A 175 4.78 6.08 1.96
N THR A 176 3.48 5.82 2.06
CA THR A 176 2.65 5.42 0.92
C THR A 176 1.93 6.64 0.35
N ILE A 177 2.11 6.89 -0.95
CA ILE A 177 1.41 7.94 -1.69
C ILE A 177 0.48 7.32 -2.74
N VAL A 178 -0.76 7.78 -2.77
CA VAL A 178 -1.76 7.42 -3.77
C VAL A 178 -2.40 8.70 -4.32
N ASN A 179 -2.48 8.82 -5.64
CA ASN A 179 -2.99 10.01 -6.34
C ASN A 179 -2.35 11.33 -5.85
N GLY A 180 -1.06 11.27 -5.51
CA GLY A 180 -0.32 12.43 -4.99
C GLY A 180 -0.61 12.80 -3.54
N ARG A 181 -1.36 12.00 -2.77
CA ARG A 181 -1.58 12.17 -1.32
C ARG A 181 -0.88 11.11 -0.49
N ILE A 182 -0.35 11.51 0.66
CA ILE A 182 0.10 10.58 1.69
C ILE A 182 -1.15 9.89 2.26
N VAL A 183 -1.22 8.57 2.14
CA VAL A 183 -2.34 7.76 2.66
C VAL A 183 -1.92 6.84 3.80
N SER A 184 -0.62 6.60 3.96
CA SER A 184 -0.05 5.84 5.06
C SER A 184 1.39 6.28 5.33
N ALA A 185 1.80 6.17 6.59
CA ALA A 185 3.16 6.46 7.05
C ALA A 185 3.54 5.43 8.10
N ASN A 186 4.79 4.97 8.06
CA ASN A 186 5.37 4.09 9.07
C ASN A 186 6.73 4.60 9.50
N TRP A 187 6.87 4.95 10.77
CA TRP A 187 8.10 5.32 11.44
C TRP A 187 8.64 4.13 12.21
N ASN A 188 9.91 3.80 11.96
CA ASN A 188 10.61 2.76 12.69
C ASN A 188 12.07 3.13 12.91
N ALA A 189 12.86 2.19 13.46
CA ALA A 189 14.31 2.25 13.45
C ALA A 189 14.93 0.85 13.50
N LEU A 190 16.05 0.67 12.80
CA LEU A 190 16.83 -0.56 12.81
C LEU A 190 17.93 -0.49 13.86
N ASN A 191 18.15 -1.57 14.60
CA ASN A 191 19.25 -1.63 15.57
C ASN A 191 20.55 -2.10 14.91
N LYS A 192 21.69 -1.51 15.28
CA LYS A 192 23.02 -1.84 14.74
C LYS A 192 23.41 -3.32 14.92
N ALA A 193 22.93 -3.96 15.98
CA ALA A 193 23.19 -5.38 16.24
C ALA A 193 22.24 -6.32 15.46
N GLY A 194 21.33 -5.77 14.65
CA GLY A 194 20.29 -6.54 13.97
C GLY A 194 19.17 -7.01 14.90
N GLY A 195 18.47 -8.06 14.46
CA GLY A 195 17.30 -8.61 15.14
C GLY A 195 16.07 -7.70 15.03
N ASP A 196 15.28 -7.64 16.09
CA ASP A 196 14.04 -6.85 16.11
C ASP A 196 14.30 -5.36 15.93
N SER A 197 13.44 -4.72 15.13
CA SER A 197 13.37 -3.27 14.99
C SER A 197 12.95 -2.58 16.31
N LYS A 198 13.10 -1.25 16.37
CA LYS A 198 12.67 -0.46 17.54
C LYS A 198 11.17 -0.59 17.81
N VAL A 199 10.33 -0.58 16.76
CA VAL A 199 8.88 -0.79 16.92
C VAL A 199 8.59 -2.18 17.47
N VAL A 200 9.19 -3.23 16.92
CA VAL A 200 8.96 -4.61 17.40
C VAL A 200 9.42 -4.77 18.85
N ARG A 201 10.60 -4.26 19.21
CA ARG A 201 11.08 -4.27 20.60
C ARG A 201 10.16 -3.48 21.53
N SER A 202 9.63 -2.35 21.06
CA SER A 202 8.69 -1.53 21.83
C SER A 202 7.36 -2.26 22.06
N ILE A 203 6.81 -2.94 21.04
CA ILE A 203 5.60 -3.76 21.16
C ILE A 203 5.82 -4.95 22.12
N LYS A 204 6.96 -5.65 22.00
CA LYS A 204 7.33 -6.76 22.88
C LYS A 204 7.68 -6.32 24.31
N GLY A 205 7.87 -5.01 24.55
CA GLY A 205 8.34 -4.48 25.82
C GLY A 205 9.81 -4.77 26.12
N THR A 206 10.64 -5.10 25.12
CA THR A 206 12.10 -5.23 25.26
C THR A 206 12.84 -3.91 24.99
N TYR A 207 12.13 -2.91 24.47
CA TYR A 207 12.52 -1.50 24.50
C TYR A 207 11.47 -0.73 25.30
N LYS A 208 11.77 -0.45 26.58
CA LYS A 208 10.86 0.26 27.49
C LYS A 208 11.33 1.69 27.73
N MET A 209 10.44 2.63 27.51
CA MET A 209 10.61 4.03 27.82
C MET A 209 9.98 4.40 29.16
N ASN A 210 8.97 3.64 29.62
CA ASN A 210 8.15 3.96 30.79
C ASN A 210 7.60 5.40 30.73
N ALA A 211 7.35 5.89 29.52
CA ALA A 211 6.92 7.27 29.29
C ALA A 211 5.42 7.40 29.57
N LYS A 212 5.01 8.49 30.25
CA LYS A 212 3.61 8.77 30.59
C LYS A 212 2.67 8.73 29.37
N GLN A 213 3.19 9.07 28.19
CA GLN A 213 2.42 9.13 26.94
C GLN A 213 2.39 7.79 26.17
N GLY A 214 2.89 6.71 26.77
CA GLY A 214 2.99 5.40 26.16
C GLY A 214 4.37 5.13 25.55
N GLU A 215 4.58 3.89 25.13
CA GLU A 215 5.84 3.44 24.55
C GLU A 215 6.07 4.02 23.14
N PHE A 216 7.29 3.84 22.61
CA PHE A 216 7.70 4.40 21.32
C PHE A 216 6.68 4.14 20.21
N HIS A 217 6.21 2.90 20.04
CA HIS A 217 5.25 2.54 18.99
C HIS A 217 3.92 3.31 19.11
N VAL A 218 3.43 3.57 20.32
CA VAL A 218 2.19 4.34 20.55
C VAL A 218 2.37 5.80 20.13
N GLN A 219 3.49 6.41 20.53
CA GLN A 219 3.77 7.80 20.20
C GLN A 219 4.12 7.98 18.71
N ALA A 220 4.83 7.03 18.09
CA ALA A 220 5.15 7.04 16.67
C ALA A 220 3.89 7.05 15.79
N THR A 221 2.89 6.22 16.12
CA THR A 221 1.60 6.21 15.39
C THR A 221 0.87 7.54 15.43
N ARG A 222 0.99 8.32 16.51
CA ARG A 222 0.42 9.68 16.57
C ARG A 222 1.12 10.64 15.61
N VAL A 223 2.44 10.53 15.49
CA VAL A 223 3.23 11.33 14.53
C VAL A 223 2.94 10.92 13.09
N GLU A 224 2.85 9.62 12.81
CA GLU A 224 2.44 9.07 11.51
C GLU A 224 1.06 9.62 11.09
N ALA A 225 0.08 9.57 12.00
CA ALA A 225 -1.25 10.12 11.78
C ALA A 225 -1.20 11.63 11.49
N LYS A 226 -0.38 12.39 12.23
CA LYS A 226 -0.21 13.82 11.95
C LYS A 226 0.39 14.06 10.57
N LEU A 227 1.38 13.28 10.15
CA LEU A 227 1.98 13.41 8.81
C LEU A 227 0.94 13.16 7.71
N ILE A 228 0.09 12.14 7.88
CA ILE A 228 -1.03 11.86 6.98
C ILE A 228 -2.03 13.03 6.98
N GLU A 229 -2.30 13.68 8.11
CA GLU A 229 -3.18 14.85 8.16
C GLU A 229 -2.60 16.06 7.40
N VAL A 230 -1.34 16.42 7.69
CA VAL A 230 -0.75 17.68 7.20
C VAL A 230 -0.15 17.57 5.79
N GLN A 231 0.05 16.34 5.30
CA GLN A 231 0.55 16.00 3.96
C GLN A 231 1.95 16.53 3.63
N ASP A 232 2.72 16.99 4.63
CA ASP A 232 4.07 17.50 4.46
C ASP A 232 4.83 17.42 5.78
N PRO A 233 5.95 16.67 5.88
CA PRO A 233 6.72 16.58 7.11
C PRO A 233 7.24 17.93 7.61
N ALA A 234 7.46 18.92 6.73
CA ALA A 234 7.91 20.26 7.14
C ALA A 234 6.86 21.03 7.95
N LYS A 235 5.58 20.62 7.90
CA LYS A 235 4.49 21.24 8.69
C LYS A 235 4.43 20.71 10.13
N ILE A 236 5.17 19.67 10.48
CA ILE A 236 5.32 19.21 11.87
C ILE A 236 6.47 20.01 12.48
N THR A 237 6.15 21.16 13.06
CA THR A 237 7.16 22.08 13.60
C THR A 237 7.91 21.46 14.78
N LEU A 238 9.23 21.59 14.77
CA LEU A 238 10.12 21.06 15.81
C LEU A 238 10.59 22.18 16.74
N LYS A 239 10.77 21.83 18.01
CA LYS A 239 11.52 22.62 18.99
C LYS A 239 13.02 22.41 18.81
N ALA A 240 13.81 23.26 19.46
CA ALA A 240 15.28 23.17 19.44
C ALA A 240 15.81 21.83 19.97
N ASP A 241 15.08 21.17 20.88
CA ASP A 241 15.42 19.85 21.44
C ASP A 241 14.98 18.67 20.53
N GLY A 242 14.44 18.96 19.35
CA GLY A 242 13.98 17.98 18.38
C GLY A 242 12.62 17.35 18.70
N LYS A 243 11.93 17.78 19.76
CA LYS A 243 10.53 17.39 20.05
C LYS A 243 9.54 18.27 19.28
N THR A 244 8.26 17.96 19.38
CA THR A 244 7.19 18.76 18.76
C THR A 244 6.00 18.92 19.71
N ASP A 245 5.39 20.10 19.70
CA ASP A 245 4.09 20.34 20.35
C ASP A 245 2.93 20.30 19.31
N ALA A 246 3.24 20.11 18.03
CA ALA A 246 2.26 20.00 16.96
C ALA A 246 1.49 18.66 16.96
N VAL A 247 1.93 17.70 17.77
CA VAL A 247 1.31 16.38 17.91
C VAL A 247 0.96 16.14 19.38
N SER A 248 -0.34 16.13 19.68
CA SER A 248 -0.82 15.86 21.04
C SER A 248 -0.41 14.47 21.51
N GLY A 249 0.03 14.35 22.77
CA GLY A 249 0.45 13.08 23.35
C GLY A 249 1.79 12.56 22.84
N VAL A 250 2.63 13.41 22.24
CA VAL A 250 3.99 13.03 21.83
C VAL A 250 5.02 13.74 22.70
N SER A 251 5.93 12.96 23.25
CA SER A 251 7.01 13.38 24.15
C SER A 251 8.40 12.89 23.71
N ILE A 252 8.44 11.98 22.73
CA ILE A 252 9.66 11.53 22.08
C ILE A 252 10.23 12.60 21.15
N THR A 253 11.53 12.52 20.92
CA THR A 253 12.22 13.32 19.89
C THR A 253 11.79 12.84 18.50
N VAL A 254 11.43 13.77 17.60
CA VAL A 254 10.80 13.50 16.30
C VAL A 254 11.65 13.97 15.12
N ASN A 255 12.70 14.77 15.35
CA ASN A 255 13.55 15.32 14.29
C ASN A 255 14.11 14.26 13.32
N GLU A 256 14.51 13.09 13.84
CA GLU A 256 15.00 11.98 13.01
C GLU A 256 13.92 11.44 12.07
N PHE A 257 12.68 11.31 12.54
CA PHE A 257 11.55 10.93 11.69
C PHE A 257 11.29 11.95 10.59
N ILE A 258 11.26 13.24 10.95
CA ILE A 258 11.06 14.31 9.97
C ILE A 258 12.15 14.26 8.89
N ALA A 259 13.41 14.07 9.29
CA ALA A 259 14.52 13.95 8.36
C ALA A 259 14.36 12.76 7.40
N VAL A 260 14.08 11.55 7.91
CA VAL A 260 13.91 10.37 7.04
C VAL A 260 12.62 10.42 6.21
N ALA A 261 11.54 11.04 6.71
CA ALA A 261 10.33 11.25 5.93
C ALA A 261 10.55 12.23 4.77
N ILE A 262 11.29 13.32 4.99
CA ILE A 262 11.72 14.24 3.92
C ILE A 262 12.56 13.49 2.88
N GLU A 263 13.52 12.67 3.33
CA GLU A 263 14.37 11.88 2.44
C GLU A 263 13.56 10.91 1.59
N ALA A 264 12.65 10.14 2.21
CA ALA A 264 11.76 9.22 1.50
C ALA A 264 10.97 9.95 0.40
N LEU A 265 10.43 11.11 0.73
CA LEU A 265 9.56 11.90 -0.14
C LEU A 265 10.31 12.63 -1.28
N LYS A 266 11.64 12.67 -1.30
CA LYS A 266 12.40 13.26 -2.43
C LYS A 266 12.04 12.63 -3.77
N LYS A 267 11.85 11.31 -3.80
CA LYS A 267 11.49 10.55 -5.02
C LYS A 267 10.02 10.71 -5.42
N ALA A 268 9.20 11.31 -4.56
CA ALA A 268 7.78 11.54 -4.81
C ALA A 268 7.45 12.92 -5.40
N LYS A 269 8.42 13.85 -5.37
CA LYS A 269 8.28 15.25 -5.81
C LYS A 269 8.51 15.46 -7.30
#